data_AF-M5UIK9-F1
#
_entry.id   AF-M5UIK9-F1
#
_cell.length_a   1.000
_cell.length_b   1.000
_cell.length_c   1.000
_cell.angle_alpha   90.00
_cell.angle_beta   90.00
_cell.angle_gamma   90.00
#
_symmetry.space_group_name_H-M   'P 1'
#
loop_
_entity.id
_entity.type
_entity.pdbx_description
1 polymer ?
#
loop_
_entity_poly.entity_id
_entity_poly.type
_entity_poly.pdbx_seq_one_letter_code
_entity_poly.pdbx_strand_id
1 'polypeptide(L)'
;MWIRNGLYAVLTIVISGLLSNPNADAQQPPTIEDRLSDPVYMTWVSEPAVAECIRCHFDGPGEAEIASGQSSQLNAFSRRQEMDAWVQRDKHTIARRRVEPFTESQLESELLELYDRLQNRIDEVVSVYRNKGYRLDYDNIGLKEIPKEWVGSSNVLSRRICDKMWGENVVDTPEGYALFRDACLTCHGGVTGEQVRGEGVLSKHSIGIDCLFCHQEGNQIAWQKTHFDNEKWRLSSPAQKRALGMSDMVNTANQASMCLDCHVGNRKRNMFVTHQMYAAGHPPLPSVEVQTFSDQMPQHWQTPSQLYENLGQDPTRAEYFTINYPGVVGADALRAEKTYWDTRKVFIGAITARKKAVQLMVDTGPTKDWGDYALFDCAACHHELQTESLRQQRYLTATRESVPGRPRPHEWQSVLLDVAYRLGGRNRYAEIASLESELAKCFDEKPFGNPESIANVGTRLLAKLDELTATVQTRRVDERLARVALKAIAGSDEAKLLAYDSARQAVWAINAISSELNRSNSPLDAEVRATIEQLNDSDITGLDTDLPSGRKQYIFPGHLRAELARRATFRPDALADLLQTIADE
;
A
#
# COMPACT_ATOMS: atom_id res chain seq x y z
N MET A 1 38.71 -55.77 -10.76
CA MET A 1 38.55 -56.36 -12.10
C MET A 1 37.13 -56.11 -12.55
N TRP A 2 36.90 -55.16 -13.50
CA TRP A 2 35.62 -54.87 -14.19
C TRP A 2 34.43 -54.38 -13.32
N ILE A 3 33.45 -53.61 -13.81
CA ILE A 3 33.47 -52.43 -14.72
C ILE A 3 32.21 -51.57 -14.45
N ARG A 4 32.23 -50.30 -14.88
CA ARG A 4 31.17 -49.26 -14.92
C ARG A 4 29.69 -49.72 -14.93
N ASN A 5 28.84 -49.00 -14.19
CA ASN A 5 27.76 -48.10 -14.67
C ASN A 5 27.08 -47.44 -13.44
N GLY A 6 26.61 -46.18 -13.43
CA GLY A 6 26.55 -45.21 -14.52
C GLY A 6 25.26 -44.38 -14.48
N LEU A 7 25.04 -43.57 -13.42
CA LEU A 7 23.97 -42.55 -13.42
C LEU A 7 24.48 -41.26 -12.73
N TYR A 8 24.54 -40.19 -13.51
CA TYR A 8 24.75 -38.83 -13.00
C TYR A 8 23.42 -38.32 -12.43
N ALA A 9 23.34 -38.14 -11.11
CA ALA A 9 22.32 -37.28 -10.52
C ALA A 9 22.82 -35.83 -10.62
N VAL A 10 22.36 -35.11 -11.64
CA VAL A 10 22.61 -33.66 -11.75
C VAL A 10 21.85 -32.97 -10.62
N LEU A 11 22.58 -32.34 -9.70
CA LEU A 11 22.02 -31.57 -8.60
C LEU A 11 21.51 -30.23 -9.13
N THR A 12 20.30 -30.22 -9.71
CA THR A 12 19.65 -28.98 -10.14
C THR A 12 19.15 -28.23 -8.91
N ILE A 13 20.01 -27.37 -8.35
CA ILE A 13 19.62 -26.37 -7.36
C ILE A 13 18.62 -25.43 -8.05
N VAL A 14 17.37 -25.45 -7.59
CA VAL A 14 16.33 -24.51 -8.04
C VAL A 14 16.61 -23.17 -7.37
N ILE A 15 17.37 -22.32 -8.04
CA ILE A 15 17.52 -20.91 -7.66
C ILE A 15 16.21 -20.21 -7.98
N SER A 16 15.46 -19.84 -6.95
CA SER A 16 14.27 -18.99 -7.01
C SER A 16 14.24 -18.20 -5.71
N GLY A 17 14.10 -16.88 -5.69
CA GLY A 17 13.91 -15.96 -6.81
C GLY A 17 13.72 -14.52 -6.33
N LEU A 18 14.66 -13.99 -5.53
CA LEU A 18 14.59 -12.64 -4.94
C LEU A 18 15.61 -11.64 -5.52
N LEU A 19 16.30 -12.01 -6.61
CA LEU A 19 17.03 -11.07 -7.45
C LEU A 19 16.13 -10.64 -8.62
N SER A 20 15.24 -9.67 -8.36
CA SER A 20 14.59 -8.90 -9.41
C SER A 20 15.62 -7.99 -10.11
N ASN A 21 16.45 -8.61 -10.96
CA ASN A 21 17.20 -7.88 -11.96
C ASN A 21 16.19 -7.11 -12.84
N PRO A 22 16.20 -5.77 -12.86
CA PRO A 22 15.17 -4.98 -13.54
C PRO A 22 15.11 -5.22 -15.05
N ASN A 23 16.13 -5.88 -15.62
CA ASN A 23 16.18 -6.28 -17.03
C ASN A 23 15.74 -7.73 -17.31
N ALA A 24 15.47 -8.57 -16.30
CA ALA A 24 15.17 -9.99 -16.50
C ALA A 24 13.71 -10.28 -16.86
N ASP A 25 12.79 -9.34 -16.57
CA ASP A 25 11.34 -9.52 -16.71
C ASP A 25 10.70 -8.42 -17.61
N ALA A 26 11.43 -8.06 -18.67
CA ALA A 26 10.94 -7.19 -19.73
C ALA A 26 9.92 -7.95 -20.61
N GLN A 27 8.75 -8.22 -20.04
CA GLN A 27 7.57 -8.70 -20.77
C GLN A 27 7.30 -7.75 -21.95
N GLN A 28 7.04 -8.32 -23.14
CA GLN A 28 6.64 -7.52 -24.30
C GLN A 28 5.38 -6.72 -23.93
N PRO A 29 5.24 -5.44 -24.33
CA PRO A 29 4.07 -4.64 -24.00
C PRO A 29 2.80 -5.33 -24.49
N PRO A 30 1.66 -5.20 -23.78
CA PRO A 30 0.46 -5.94 -24.10
C PRO A 30 -0.06 -5.49 -25.47
N THR A 31 -0.54 -6.44 -26.27
CA THR A 31 -1.10 -6.14 -27.59
C THR A 31 -2.37 -5.28 -27.47
N ILE A 32 -2.84 -4.70 -28.58
CA ILE A 32 -4.12 -3.97 -28.55
C ILE A 32 -5.23 -4.96 -28.16
N GLU A 33 -5.15 -6.18 -28.67
CA GLU A 33 -6.00 -7.33 -28.39
C GLU A 33 -5.99 -7.71 -26.89
N ASP A 34 -4.81 -7.80 -26.26
CA ASP A 34 -4.70 -8.07 -24.81
C ASP A 34 -5.34 -6.98 -23.96
N ARG A 35 -5.21 -5.71 -24.36
CA ARG A 35 -5.80 -4.56 -23.65
C ARG A 35 -7.32 -4.52 -23.82
N LEU A 36 -7.82 -4.71 -25.05
CA LEU A 36 -9.26 -4.84 -25.33
C LEU A 36 -9.88 -6.08 -24.66
N SER A 37 -9.06 -7.04 -24.25
CA SER A 37 -9.45 -8.23 -23.49
C SER A 37 -9.20 -8.10 -21.97
N ASP A 38 -8.55 -7.04 -21.48
CA ASP A 38 -8.43 -6.77 -20.04
C ASP A 38 -9.64 -5.92 -19.59
N PRO A 39 -10.50 -6.45 -18.71
CA PRO A 39 -11.72 -5.74 -18.39
C PRO A 39 -11.56 -4.59 -17.39
N VAL A 40 -10.39 -4.43 -16.74
CA VAL A 40 -10.10 -3.22 -15.93
C VAL A 40 -9.87 -2.06 -16.86
N TYR A 41 -9.04 -2.28 -17.87
CA TYR A 41 -8.84 -1.35 -18.97
C TYR A 41 -10.19 -0.98 -19.61
N MET A 42 -11.00 -1.97 -20.00
CA MET A 42 -12.28 -1.71 -20.65
C MET A 42 -13.30 -0.97 -19.77
N THR A 43 -13.35 -1.23 -18.46
CA THR A 43 -14.16 -0.42 -17.53
C THR A 43 -13.62 1.01 -17.40
N TRP A 44 -12.31 1.19 -17.17
CA TRP A 44 -11.73 2.53 -16.99
C TRP A 44 -11.80 3.40 -18.26
N VAL A 45 -11.65 2.84 -19.46
CA VAL A 45 -11.90 3.58 -20.71
C VAL A 45 -13.39 3.80 -21.02
N SER A 46 -14.30 3.21 -20.24
CA SER A 46 -15.74 3.52 -20.30
C SER A 46 -16.13 4.72 -19.44
N GLU A 47 -15.41 4.98 -18.35
CA GLU A 47 -15.64 6.11 -17.46
C GLU A 47 -14.94 7.37 -18.02
N PRO A 48 -15.67 8.41 -18.51
CA PRO A 48 -15.09 9.47 -19.33
C PRO A 48 -13.92 10.23 -18.70
N ALA A 49 -13.99 10.47 -17.39
CA ALA A 49 -12.94 11.18 -16.66
C ALA A 49 -11.64 10.37 -16.55
N VAL A 50 -11.71 9.03 -16.52
CA VAL A 50 -10.54 8.14 -16.46
C VAL A 50 -10.02 7.86 -17.87
N ALA A 51 -10.92 7.72 -18.86
CA ALA A 51 -10.57 7.53 -20.26
C ALA A 51 -9.70 8.68 -20.83
N GLU A 52 -9.96 9.93 -20.44
CA GLU A 52 -9.14 11.09 -20.81
C GLU A 52 -7.71 11.01 -20.24
N CYS A 53 -7.54 10.48 -19.02
CA CYS A 53 -6.22 10.21 -18.45
C CYS A 53 -5.50 9.10 -19.24
N ILE A 54 -6.17 7.96 -19.47
CA ILE A 54 -5.60 6.82 -20.18
C ILE A 54 -5.09 7.23 -21.57
N ARG A 55 -5.87 8.00 -22.34
CA ARG A 55 -5.47 8.47 -23.68
C ARG A 55 -4.12 9.20 -23.71
N CYS A 56 -3.68 9.81 -22.61
CA CYS A 56 -2.44 10.58 -22.54
C CYS A 56 -1.31 9.93 -21.71
N HIS A 57 -1.63 8.92 -20.90
CA HIS A 57 -0.69 8.17 -20.04
C HIS A 57 -0.39 6.75 -20.56
N PHE A 58 -0.92 6.41 -21.74
CA PHE A 58 -0.70 5.15 -22.44
C PHE A 58 0.55 5.17 -23.33
N ASP A 59 0.71 6.18 -24.19
CA ASP A 59 1.82 6.31 -25.16
C ASP A 59 3.16 6.76 -24.54
N GLY A 60 3.42 6.36 -23.28
CA GLY A 60 4.72 6.57 -22.65
C GLY A 60 5.78 5.59 -23.18
N PRO A 61 7.08 5.83 -22.92
CA PRO A 61 8.08 4.79 -22.99
C PRO A 61 7.86 3.67 -21.96
N GLY A 62 8.11 2.44 -22.39
CA GLY A 62 8.09 1.23 -21.56
C GLY A 62 9.36 1.08 -20.73
N GLU A 63 9.37 0.12 -19.79
CA GLU A 63 10.52 -0.04 -18.89
C GLU A 63 11.81 -0.43 -19.60
N ALA A 64 11.76 -1.25 -20.65
CA ALA A 64 12.95 -1.59 -21.42
C ALA A 64 13.55 -0.36 -22.12
N GLU A 65 12.72 0.58 -22.59
CA GLU A 65 13.19 1.83 -23.19
C GLU A 65 13.83 2.74 -22.14
N ILE A 66 13.22 2.84 -20.95
CA ILE A 66 13.79 3.58 -19.80
C ILE A 66 15.11 2.96 -19.34
N ALA A 67 15.17 1.63 -19.19
CA ALA A 67 16.37 0.91 -18.73
C ALA A 67 17.49 0.85 -19.78
N SER A 68 17.18 1.04 -21.07
CA SER A 68 18.17 1.03 -22.16
C SER A 68 19.19 2.18 -22.10
N GLY A 69 18.99 3.17 -21.23
CA GLY A 69 19.87 4.34 -21.14
C GLY A 69 19.79 5.30 -22.32
N GLN A 70 18.84 5.11 -23.25
CA GLN A 70 18.56 6.03 -24.37
C GLN A 70 17.82 7.30 -23.89
N SER A 71 18.31 7.91 -22.81
CA SER A 71 17.73 9.11 -22.18
C SER A 71 17.67 10.33 -23.10
N SER A 72 18.43 10.34 -24.20
CA SER A 72 18.34 11.34 -25.26
C SER A 72 17.11 11.20 -26.18
N GLN A 73 16.41 10.06 -26.15
CA GLN A 73 15.15 9.83 -26.87
C GLN A 73 13.93 9.91 -25.95
N LEU A 74 14.11 9.63 -24.66
CA LEU A 74 13.11 9.86 -23.62
C LEU A 74 12.87 11.38 -23.49
N ASN A 75 11.61 11.81 -23.39
CA ASN A 75 11.39 13.19 -22.98
C ASN A 75 11.79 13.36 -21.50
N ALA A 76 12.28 14.54 -21.15
CA ALA A 76 12.90 14.82 -19.85
C ALA A 76 12.11 14.30 -18.62
N PHE A 77 10.78 14.28 -18.69
CA PHE A 77 9.91 13.71 -17.67
C PHE A 77 8.95 12.71 -18.32
N SER A 78 9.53 11.67 -18.90
CA SER A 78 8.81 10.60 -19.58
C SER A 78 7.71 10.00 -18.71
N ARG A 79 6.48 10.06 -19.22
CA ARG A 79 5.34 9.28 -18.73
C ARG A 79 5.70 7.81 -18.91
N ARG A 80 5.47 6.94 -17.92
CA ARG A 80 5.59 5.49 -18.16
C ARG A 80 4.37 5.03 -18.97
N GLN A 81 4.42 3.82 -19.52
CA GLN A 81 3.22 3.12 -19.99
C GLN A 81 2.38 2.69 -18.78
N GLU A 82 1.68 3.65 -18.17
CA GLU A 82 1.03 3.46 -16.87
C GLU A 82 0.00 2.33 -16.93
N MET A 83 -0.78 2.33 -18.01
CA MET A 83 -1.81 1.34 -18.26
C MET A 83 -1.26 -0.05 -18.56
N ASP A 84 -0.08 -0.16 -19.19
CA ASP A 84 0.53 -1.46 -19.46
C ASP A 84 1.06 -2.10 -18.17
N ALA A 85 1.60 -1.30 -17.25
CA ALA A 85 1.92 -1.77 -15.91
C ALA A 85 0.65 -2.26 -15.16
N TRP A 86 -0.47 -1.53 -15.24
CA TRP A 86 -1.75 -1.96 -14.67
C TRP A 86 -2.35 -3.21 -15.34
N VAL A 87 -2.19 -3.39 -16.65
CA VAL A 87 -2.61 -4.63 -17.33
C VAL A 87 -1.70 -5.78 -16.89
N GLN A 88 -0.39 -5.67 -17.11
CA GLN A 88 0.54 -6.80 -16.97
C GLN A 88 0.87 -7.17 -15.53
N ARG A 89 1.09 -6.17 -14.67
CA ARG A 89 1.78 -6.32 -13.38
C ARG A 89 0.95 -5.91 -12.18
N ASP A 90 -0.33 -5.61 -12.36
CA ASP A 90 -1.22 -5.31 -11.26
C ASP A 90 -1.40 -6.52 -10.34
N LYS A 91 -0.87 -6.37 -9.12
CA LYS A 91 -1.08 -7.27 -7.99
C LYS A 91 -2.07 -6.69 -6.98
N HIS A 92 -2.49 -5.43 -7.14
CA HIS A 92 -3.28 -4.69 -6.17
C HIS A 92 -4.79 -4.84 -6.45
N THR A 93 -5.32 -5.99 -6.01
CA THR A 93 -6.65 -6.51 -6.39
C THR A 93 -7.85 -5.57 -6.21
N ILE A 94 -7.75 -4.49 -5.42
CA ILE A 94 -8.85 -3.54 -5.23
C ILE A 94 -9.18 -2.75 -6.51
N ALA A 95 -8.23 -2.58 -7.44
CA ALA A 95 -8.48 -2.00 -8.76
C ALA A 95 -9.34 -2.91 -9.68
N ARG A 96 -9.43 -4.21 -9.36
CA ARG A 96 -10.09 -5.24 -10.18
C ARG A 96 -11.39 -5.77 -9.61
N ARG A 97 -11.77 -5.37 -8.39
CA ARG A 97 -12.89 -5.97 -7.66
C ARG A 97 -14.08 -5.04 -7.52
N ARG A 98 -15.17 -5.45 -8.16
CA ARG A 98 -16.55 -5.12 -7.76
C ARG A 98 -16.81 -5.75 -6.38
N VAL A 99 -17.40 -4.99 -5.45
CA VAL A 99 -17.80 -5.50 -4.12
C VAL A 99 -19.28 -5.26 -3.81
N GLU A 100 -20.07 -4.99 -4.84
CA GLU A 100 -21.50 -4.73 -4.74
C GLU A 100 -22.24 -5.92 -4.10
N PRO A 101 -23.29 -5.67 -3.29
CA PRO A 101 -23.88 -6.64 -2.38
C PRO A 101 -24.91 -7.53 -3.08
N PHE A 102 -24.45 -8.38 -3.99
CA PHE A 102 -25.29 -9.33 -4.73
C PHE A 102 -25.61 -10.60 -3.95
N THR A 103 -26.85 -11.06 -4.09
CA THR A 103 -27.25 -12.42 -3.69
C THR A 103 -26.65 -13.47 -4.64
N GLU A 104 -26.61 -14.73 -4.20
CA GLU A 104 -26.15 -15.84 -5.05
C GLU A 104 -26.98 -16.00 -6.34
N SER A 105 -28.28 -15.66 -6.31
CA SER A 105 -29.16 -15.70 -7.49
C SER A 105 -28.98 -14.53 -8.45
N GLN A 106 -28.36 -13.42 -8.03
CA GLN A 106 -28.08 -12.26 -8.88
C GLN A 106 -26.75 -12.39 -9.64
N LEU A 107 -25.84 -13.28 -9.20
CA LEU A 107 -24.48 -13.37 -9.76
C LEU A 107 -24.45 -13.62 -11.27
N GLU A 108 -25.28 -14.55 -11.76
CA GLU A 108 -25.31 -14.91 -13.18
C GLU A 108 -25.83 -13.75 -14.04
N SER A 109 -26.91 -13.09 -13.64
CA SER A 109 -27.47 -11.94 -14.36
C SER A 109 -26.52 -10.72 -14.34
N GLU A 110 -25.92 -10.39 -13.19
CA GLU A 110 -24.97 -9.27 -13.09
C GLU A 110 -23.68 -9.52 -13.89
N LEU A 111 -23.27 -10.79 -14.01
CA LEU A 111 -22.12 -11.21 -14.80
C LEU A 111 -22.41 -11.17 -16.31
N LEU A 112 -23.63 -11.53 -16.74
CA LEU A 112 -24.10 -11.35 -18.11
C LEU A 112 -24.25 -9.87 -18.48
N GLU A 113 -24.87 -9.05 -17.61
CA GLU A 113 -24.95 -7.58 -17.80
C GLU A 113 -23.55 -6.94 -17.92
N LEU A 114 -22.58 -7.44 -17.15
CA LEU A 114 -21.17 -7.01 -17.23
C LEU A 114 -20.52 -7.45 -18.55
N TYR A 115 -20.73 -8.70 -18.96
CA TYR A 115 -20.22 -9.23 -20.24
C TYR A 115 -20.76 -8.43 -21.43
N ASP A 116 -22.07 -8.28 -21.54
CA ASP A 116 -22.72 -7.57 -22.65
C ASP A 116 -22.29 -6.11 -22.73
N ARG A 117 -22.16 -5.43 -21.58
CA ARG A 117 -21.67 -4.04 -21.55
C ARG A 117 -20.23 -3.92 -22.02
N LEU A 118 -19.35 -4.82 -21.57
CA LEU A 118 -17.96 -4.85 -22.00
C LEU A 118 -17.84 -5.21 -23.47
N GLN A 119 -18.62 -6.15 -23.99
CA GLN A 119 -18.63 -6.51 -25.41
C GLN A 119 -19.11 -5.35 -26.30
N ASN A 120 -20.22 -4.70 -25.95
CA ASN A 120 -20.70 -3.51 -26.67
C ASN A 120 -19.63 -2.41 -26.70
N ARG A 121 -18.92 -2.18 -25.58
CA ARG A 121 -17.82 -1.21 -25.51
C ARG A 121 -16.62 -1.62 -26.35
N ILE A 122 -16.27 -2.90 -26.36
CA ILE A 122 -15.21 -3.45 -27.21
C ILE A 122 -15.56 -3.17 -28.68
N ASP A 123 -16.78 -3.46 -29.12
CA ASP A 123 -17.23 -3.22 -30.49
C ASP A 123 -17.15 -1.73 -30.89
N GLU A 124 -17.55 -0.82 -29.99
CA GLU A 124 -17.36 0.63 -30.17
C GLU A 124 -15.88 1.00 -30.36
N VAL A 125 -15.01 0.56 -29.45
CA VAL A 125 -13.58 0.90 -29.47
C VAL A 125 -12.86 0.28 -30.68
N VAL A 126 -13.17 -0.96 -31.01
CA VAL A 126 -12.69 -1.68 -32.20
C VAL A 126 -13.11 -0.97 -33.48
N SER A 127 -14.34 -0.42 -33.55
CA SER A 127 -14.77 0.40 -34.69
C SER A 127 -13.90 1.64 -34.87
N VAL A 128 -13.48 2.29 -33.77
CA VAL A 128 -12.58 3.46 -33.79
C VAL A 128 -11.18 3.07 -34.28
N TYR A 129 -10.62 1.95 -33.82
CA TYR A 129 -9.34 1.44 -34.32
C TYR A 129 -9.40 1.07 -35.80
N ARG A 130 -10.47 0.40 -36.24
CA ARG A 130 -10.71 0.07 -37.66
C ARG A 130 -10.78 1.33 -38.54
N ASN A 131 -11.50 2.36 -38.08
CA ASN A 131 -11.60 3.64 -38.79
C ASN A 131 -10.26 4.40 -38.86
N LYS A 132 -9.34 4.13 -37.93
CA LYS A 132 -7.95 4.62 -37.97
C LYS A 132 -6.99 3.74 -38.79
N GLY A 133 -7.49 2.66 -39.41
CA GLY A 133 -6.69 1.78 -40.29
C GLY A 133 -5.91 0.66 -39.58
N TYR A 134 -6.13 0.44 -38.29
CA TYR A 134 -5.48 -0.67 -37.57
C TYR A 134 -6.06 -2.01 -38.04
N ARG A 135 -5.18 -3.00 -38.23
CA ARG A 135 -5.56 -4.41 -38.37
C ARG A 135 -5.52 -5.03 -36.98
N LEU A 136 -6.65 -5.54 -36.54
CA LEU A 136 -6.82 -6.22 -35.26
C LEU A 136 -7.17 -7.68 -35.49
N ASP A 137 -6.69 -8.56 -34.61
CA ASP A 137 -7.10 -9.96 -34.57
C ASP A 137 -8.32 -10.15 -33.67
N TYR A 138 -9.48 -10.31 -34.30
CA TYR A 138 -10.77 -10.41 -33.62
C TYR A 138 -10.93 -11.70 -32.81
N ASP A 139 -10.25 -12.78 -33.20
CA ASP A 139 -10.26 -14.05 -32.46
C ASP A 139 -9.50 -13.92 -31.12
N ASN A 140 -8.73 -12.85 -30.95
CA ASN A 140 -7.99 -12.51 -29.75
C ASN A 140 -8.58 -11.35 -28.93
N ILE A 141 -9.74 -10.80 -29.34
CA ILE A 141 -10.43 -9.69 -28.66
C ILE A 141 -11.67 -10.19 -27.92
N GLY A 142 -11.78 -9.84 -26.63
CA GLY A 142 -12.93 -10.16 -25.80
C GLY A 142 -12.54 -10.90 -24.53
N LEU A 143 -13.53 -11.18 -23.67
CA LEU A 143 -13.29 -11.92 -22.43
C LEU A 143 -13.03 -13.39 -22.73
N LYS A 144 -11.75 -13.76 -22.86
CA LYS A 144 -11.29 -15.14 -23.13
C LYS A 144 -11.78 -16.15 -22.08
N GLU A 145 -12.05 -15.70 -20.85
CA GLU A 145 -12.71 -16.46 -19.80
C GLU A 145 -13.76 -15.57 -19.10
N ILE A 146 -14.84 -16.18 -18.60
CA ILE A 146 -15.79 -15.51 -17.70
C ILE A 146 -15.04 -15.05 -16.43
N PRO A 147 -15.01 -13.75 -16.09
CA PRO A 147 -14.24 -13.24 -14.96
C PRO A 147 -14.96 -13.50 -13.62
N LYS A 148 -15.00 -14.75 -13.18
CA LYS A 148 -15.65 -15.19 -11.92
C LYS A 148 -15.06 -14.53 -10.66
N GLU A 149 -13.86 -13.97 -10.77
CA GLU A 149 -13.21 -13.19 -9.70
C GLU A 149 -13.83 -11.80 -9.48
N TRP A 150 -14.72 -11.36 -10.38
CA TRP A 150 -15.25 -10.00 -10.47
C TRP A 150 -16.69 -9.89 -9.99
N VAL A 151 -17.50 -10.89 -10.29
CA VAL A 151 -18.86 -11.09 -9.78
C VAL A 151 -18.91 -12.51 -9.22
N GLY A 152 -18.88 -12.62 -7.89
CA GLY A 152 -18.71 -13.92 -7.22
C GLY A 152 -18.70 -13.84 -5.70
N SER A 153 -17.79 -14.61 -5.08
CA SER A 153 -17.74 -14.80 -3.62
C SER A 153 -17.59 -13.50 -2.82
N SER A 154 -16.87 -12.50 -3.34
CA SER A 154 -16.71 -11.19 -2.71
C SER A 154 -18.03 -10.41 -2.63
N ASN A 155 -18.87 -10.51 -3.66
CA ASN A 155 -20.19 -9.86 -3.72
C ASN A 155 -21.18 -10.51 -2.76
N VAL A 156 -21.19 -11.85 -2.72
CA VAL A 156 -21.99 -12.62 -1.76
C VAL A 156 -21.54 -12.35 -0.32
N LEU A 157 -20.24 -12.20 -0.07
CA LEU A 157 -19.73 -11.79 1.24
C LEU A 157 -20.18 -10.37 1.59
N SER A 158 -20.08 -9.43 0.66
CA SER A 158 -20.57 -8.05 0.82
C SER A 158 -22.07 -8.00 1.14
N ARG A 159 -22.89 -8.79 0.43
CA ARG A 159 -24.32 -8.94 0.71
C ARG A 159 -24.56 -9.45 2.12
N ARG A 160 -23.91 -10.55 2.51
CA ARG A 160 -24.01 -11.14 3.86
C ARG A 160 -23.55 -10.18 4.96
N ILE A 161 -22.60 -9.29 4.68
CA ILE A 161 -22.20 -8.20 5.60
C ILE A 161 -23.34 -7.18 5.72
N CYS A 162 -23.89 -6.70 4.60
CA CYS A 162 -25.00 -5.74 4.58
C CYS A 162 -26.24 -6.29 5.30
N ASP A 163 -26.66 -7.52 4.99
CA ASP A 163 -27.83 -8.17 5.59
C ASP A 163 -27.67 -8.31 7.12
N LYS A 164 -26.46 -8.59 7.62
CA LYS A 164 -26.18 -8.63 9.08
C LYS A 164 -26.07 -7.25 9.73
N MET A 165 -25.63 -6.23 9.00
CA MET A 165 -25.45 -4.88 9.53
C MET A 165 -26.76 -4.10 9.62
N TRP A 166 -27.63 -4.26 8.62
CA TRP A 166 -28.83 -3.43 8.44
C TRP A 166 -30.13 -4.23 8.33
N GLY A 167 -30.07 -5.53 8.05
CA GLY A 167 -31.23 -6.41 7.85
C GLY A 167 -31.36 -6.90 6.40
N GLU A 168 -31.97 -8.06 6.24
CA GLU A 168 -32.17 -8.69 4.93
C GLU A 168 -32.90 -7.77 3.95
N ASN A 169 -32.36 -7.64 2.73
CA ASN A 169 -32.94 -6.87 1.63
C ASN A 169 -33.02 -5.36 1.85
N VAL A 170 -32.53 -4.82 2.97
CA VAL A 170 -32.46 -3.36 3.18
C VAL A 170 -31.59 -2.72 2.12
N VAL A 171 -30.47 -3.37 1.75
CA VAL A 171 -29.53 -2.87 0.75
C VAL A 171 -30.09 -2.84 -0.69
N ASP A 172 -31.23 -3.48 -0.94
CA ASP A 172 -31.92 -3.47 -2.24
C ASP A 172 -32.77 -2.19 -2.45
N THR A 173 -32.99 -1.36 -1.41
CA THR A 173 -33.63 -0.03 -1.57
C THR A 173 -32.59 1.05 -1.89
N PRO A 174 -32.99 2.17 -2.54
CA PRO A 174 -32.07 3.29 -2.78
C PRO A 174 -31.41 3.84 -1.52
N GLU A 175 -32.14 3.88 -0.41
CA GLU A 175 -31.67 4.35 0.90
C GLU A 175 -30.68 3.36 1.52
N GLY A 176 -30.96 2.06 1.47
CA GLY A 176 -30.03 1.04 1.97
C GLY A 176 -28.78 0.89 1.10
N TYR A 177 -28.89 1.06 -0.22
CA TYR A 177 -27.73 1.14 -1.11
C TYR A 177 -26.86 2.37 -0.78
N ALA A 178 -27.45 3.49 -0.37
CA ALA A 178 -26.68 4.64 0.12
C ALA A 178 -25.88 4.32 1.39
N LEU A 179 -26.42 3.50 2.31
CA LEU A 179 -25.66 3.00 3.47
C LEU A 179 -24.45 2.15 3.03
N PHE A 180 -24.64 1.22 2.08
CA PHE A 180 -23.55 0.43 1.50
C PHE A 180 -22.49 1.31 0.81
N ARG A 181 -22.93 2.27 -0.01
CA ARG A 181 -22.05 3.23 -0.69
C ARG A 181 -21.18 3.99 0.31
N ASP A 182 -21.79 4.55 1.35
CA ASP A 182 -21.10 5.42 2.30
C ASP A 182 -20.24 4.66 3.31
N ALA A 183 -20.52 3.37 3.57
CA ALA A 183 -19.78 2.53 4.50
C ALA A 183 -18.68 1.66 3.84
N CYS A 184 -18.86 1.26 2.58
CA CYS A 184 -18.00 0.28 1.91
C CYS A 184 -17.30 0.84 0.66
N LEU A 185 -18.00 1.60 -0.17
CA LEU A 185 -17.41 2.11 -1.42
C LEU A 185 -16.46 3.29 -1.20
N THR A 186 -16.33 3.83 0.02
CA THR A 186 -15.27 4.78 0.37
C THR A 186 -13.88 4.18 0.21
N CYS A 187 -13.69 2.95 0.68
CA CYS A 187 -12.45 2.18 0.51
C CYS A 187 -12.40 1.34 -0.79
N HIS A 188 -13.56 0.87 -1.29
CA HIS A 188 -13.59 -0.12 -2.39
C HIS A 188 -14.00 0.42 -3.77
N GLY A 189 -14.72 1.54 -3.85
CA GLY A 189 -15.20 2.14 -5.11
C GLY A 189 -14.79 3.61 -5.27
N GLY A 190 -13.94 4.12 -4.38
CA GLY A 190 -13.41 5.46 -4.39
C GLY A 190 -14.38 6.61 -4.05
N VAL A 191 -15.54 6.29 -3.47
CA VAL A 191 -16.56 7.30 -3.13
C VAL A 191 -16.07 8.24 -2.01
N THR A 192 -16.45 9.52 -2.06
CA THR A 192 -16.12 10.51 -1.04
C THR A 192 -17.39 11.18 -0.49
N GLY A 193 -18.27 10.38 0.11
CA GLY A 193 -19.57 10.81 0.64
C GLY A 193 -20.49 11.41 -0.43
N GLU A 194 -21.24 12.46 -0.08
CA GLU A 194 -22.12 13.21 -1.00
C GLU A 194 -21.38 13.92 -2.15
N GLN A 195 -20.04 13.94 -2.16
CA GLN A 195 -19.26 14.64 -3.17
C GLN A 195 -19.20 13.82 -4.46
N VAL A 196 -20.09 14.15 -5.39
CA VAL A 196 -19.99 13.75 -6.80
C VAL A 196 -18.65 14.22 -7.37
N ARG A 197 -17.86 13.29 -7.94
CA ARG A 197 -16.56 13.56 -8.58
C ARG A 197 -16.71 14.24 -9.95
N GLY A 198 -17.39 15.39 -9.99
CA GLY A 198 -17.70 16.10 -11.24
C GLY A 198 -18.62 15.30 -12.18
N GLU A 199 -18.67 15.67 -13.45
CA GLU A 199 -19.36 14.89 -14.47
C GLU A 199 -18.58 13.60 -14.75
N GLY A 200 -19.02 12.53 -14.09
CA GLY A 200 -18.29 11.27 -13.96
C GLY A 200 -18.83 10.53 -12.74
N VAL A 201 -20.16 10.34 -12.72
CA VAL A 201 -20.82 9.57 -11.66
C VAL A 201 -20.21 8.18 -11.67
N LEU A 202 -19.61 7.75 -10.55
CA LEU A 202 -19.27 6.36 -10.31
C LEU A 202 -20.53 5.53 -10.56
N SER A 203 -20.60 4.92 -11.75
CA SER A 203 -21.78 4.18 -12.15
C SER A 203 -21.94 2.98 -11.22
N LYS A 204 -23.13 2.35 -11.21
CA LYS A 204 -23.33 1.04 -10.53
C LYS A 204 -22.45 -0.10 -11.09
N HIS A 205 -21.50 0.23 -11.97
CA HIS A 205 -20.62 -0.65 -12.72
C HIS A 205 -19.14 -0.24 -12.62
N SER A 206 -18.79 0.86 -11.92
CA SER A 206 -17.40 1.24 -11.73
C SER A 206 -16.69 0.16 -10.92
N ILE A 207 -15.51 -0.26 -11.39
CA ILE A 207 -14.75 -1.33 -10.75
C ILE A 207 -13.60 -0.72 -9.96
N GLY A 208 -13.68 -0.91 -8.64
CA GLY A 208 -12.53 -0.73 -7.78
C GLY A 208 -12.10 0.71 -7.55
N ILE A 209 -10.80 0.85 -7.27
CA ILE A 209 -10.11 2.13 -7.12
C ILE A 209 -9.46 2.54 -8.45
N ASP A 210 -9.87 3.71 -8.96
CA ASP A 210 -9.39 4.31 -10.20
C ASP A 210 -8.17 5.25 -10.01
N CYS A 211 -7.59 5.73 -11.12
CA CYS A 211 -6.50 6.70 -11.12
C CYS A 211 -6.85 7.99 -10.35
N LEU A 212 -8.10 8.45 -10.47
CA LEU A 212 -8.55 9.69 -9.85
C LEU A 212 -8.58 9.57 -8.33
N PHE A 213 -8.80 8.41 -7.73
CA PHE A 213 -8.77 8.27 -6.27
C PHE A 213 -7.44 8.66 -5.64
N CYS A 214 -6.32 8.37 -6.31
CA CYS A 214 -5.00 8.79 -5.86
C CYS A 214 -4.64 10.20 -6.34
N HIS A 215 -4.96 10.53 -7.60
CA HIS A 215 -4.46 11.76 -8.25
C HIS A 215 -5.38 13.00 -8.11
N GLN A 216 -6.67 12.83 -7.83
CA GLN A 216 -7.63 13.91 -7.62
C GLN A 216 -7.75 14.25 -6.12
N GLU A 217 -7.62 15.53 -5.80
CA GLU A 217 -7.94 16.09 -4.49
C GLU A 217 -9.27 16.86 -4.58
N GLY A 218 -10.25 16.47 -3.76
CA GLY A 218 -11.58 17.10 -3.73
C GLY A 218 -12.33 17.03 -5.07
N ASN A 219 -13.14 18.04 -5.36
CA ASN A 219 -13.97 18.14 -6.57
C ASN A 219 -13.37 19.05 -7.67
N GLN A 220 -12.14 19.54 -7.50
CA GLN A 220 -11.52 20.52 -8.40
C GLN A 220 -10.86 19.84 -9.60
N ILE A 221 -11.55 19.75 -10.74
CA ILE A 221 -11.04 19.01 -11.91
C ILE A 221 -10.10 19.81 -12.83
N ALA A 222 -9.72 21.04 -12.46
CA ALA A 222 -8.97 21.95 -13.35
C ALA A 222 -7.60 21.38 -13.79
N TRP A 223 -6.88 20.72 -12.87
CA TRP A 223 -5.59 20.09 -13.16
C TRP A 223 -5.65 19.09 -14.32
N GLN A 224 -6.78 18.40 -14.50
CA GLN A 224 -6.95 17.37 -15.55
C GLN A 224 -6.74 17.96 -16.96
N LYS A 225 -6.99 19.26 -17.15
CA LYS A 225 -6.69 19.98 -18.40
C LYS A 225 -5.40 20.79 -18.32
N THR A 226 -5.08 21.39 -17.17
CA THR A 226 -3.89 22.25 -17.04
C THR A 226 -2.57 21.47 -17.11
N HIS A 227 -2.54 20.20 -16.69
CA HIS A 227 -1.31 19.40 -16.68
C HIS A 227 -0.76 19.05 -18.09
N PHE A 228 -1.53 19.27 -19.15
CA PHE A 228 -1.07 19.08 -20.53
C PHE A 228 -0.02 20.12 -20.98
N ASP A 229 0.02 21.31 -20.36
CA ASP A 229 1.11 22.29 -20.54
C ASP A 229 2.34 21.82 -19.76
N ASN A 230 2.96 20.75 -20.27
CA ASN A 230 3.97 19.95 -19.56
C ASN A 230 5.07 20.84 -18.94
N GLU A 231 5.63 21.79 -19.67
CA GLU A 231 6.73 22.64 -19.20
C GLU A 231 6.31 23.50 -17.99
N LYS A 232 5.22 24.27 -18.11
CA LYS A 232 4.74 25.12 -17.01
C LYS A 232 4.18 24.29 -15.86
N TRP A 233 3.54 23.16 -16.15
CA TRP A 233 2.97 22.29 -15.12
C TRP A 233 4.05 21.62 -14.27
N ARG A 234 5.11 21.08 -14.89
CA ARG A 234 6.18 20.38 -14.17
C ARG A 234 6.84 21.30 -13.14
N LEU A 235 7.12 22.55 -13.52
CA LEU A 235 7.71 23.59 -12.65
C LEU A 235 6.69 24.33 -11.77
N SER A 236 5.39 24.09 -11.92
CA SER A 236 4.40 24.59 -10.95
C SER A 236 4.62 23.94 -9.58
N SER A 237 4.56 24.73 -8.52
CA SER A 237 4.73 24.22 -7.15
C SER A 237 3.62 23.23 -6.76
N PRO A 238 3.89 22.29 -5.82
CA PRO A 238 2.86 21.39 -5.31
C PRO A 238 1.61 22.12 -4.81
N ALA A 239 1.76 23.30 -4.20
CA ALA A 239 0.64 24.13 -3.75
C ALA A 239 -0.24 24.63 -4.91
N GLN A 240 0.35 25.05 -6.04
CA GLN A 240 -0.40 25.47 -7.24
C GLN A 240 -1.12 24.27 -7.88
N LYS A 241 -0.47 23.10 -7.93
CA LYS A 241 -1.07 21.85 -8.43
C LYS A 241 -2.29 21.43 -7.59
N ARG A 242 -2.17 21.47 -6.26
CA ARG A 242 -3.27 21.18 -5.31
C ARG A 242 -4.41 22.20 -5.37
N ALA A 243 -4.11 23.48 -5.56
CA ALA A 243 -5.15 24.51 -5.75
C ALA A 243 -6.02 24.27 -7.00
N LEU A 244 -5.50 23.52 -7.98
CA LEU A 244 -6.22 23.07 -9.17
C LEU A 244 -6.77 21.63 -9.04
N GLY A 245 -6.61 21.03 -7.86
CA GLY A 245 -7.14 19.72 -7.46
C GLY A 245 -6.28 18.49 -7.79
N MET A 246 -5.00 18.65 -8.12
CA MET A 246 -4.09 17.50 -8.21
C MET A 246 -3.52 17.18 -6.82
N SER A 247 -3.70 15.94 -6.36
CA SER A 247 -3.05 15.43 -5.15
C SER A 247 -1.53 15.53 -5.26
N ASP A 248 -0.88 16.09 -4.24
CA ASP A 248 0.59 16.10 -4.15
C ASP A 248 1.11 14.71 -3.77
N MET A 249 1.24 13.87 -4.79
CA MET A 249 1.85 12.54 -4.74
C MET A 249 3.38 12.55 -4.90
N VAL A 250 4.04 13.71 -4.86
CA VAL A 250 5.51 13.78 -4.71
C VAL A 250 5.89 13.72 -3.23
N ASN A 251 5.08 14.34 -2.38
CA ASN A 251 5.27 14.28 -0.94
C ASN A 251 4.95 12.88 -0.38
N THR A 252 6.00 12.21 0.11
CA THR A 252 5.96 10.86 0.68
C THR A 252 4.97 10.70 1.84
N ALA A 253 4.73 11.74 2.65
CA ALA A 253 3.75 11.69 3.72
C ALA A 253 2.30 11.74 3.19
N ASN A 254 2.07 12.45 2.08
CA ASN A 254 0.76 12.43 1.41
C ASN A 254 0.51 11.07 0.73
N GLN A 255 1.53 10.49 0.07
CA GLN A 255 1.46 9.13 -0.48
C GLN A 255 1.07 8.12 0.61
N ALA A 256 1.82 8.08 1.72
CA ALA A 256 1.53 7.21 2.85
C ALA A 256 0.13 7.47 3.44
N SER A 257 -0.26 8.74 3.58
CA SER A 257 -1.59 9.13 4.06
C SER A 257 -2.72 8.60 3.18
N MET A 258 -2.52 8.51 1.85
CA MET A 258 -3.54 7.99 0.93
C MET A 258 -3.78 6.49 1.15
N CYS A 259 -2.71 5.69 1.27
CA CYS A 259 -2.82 4.26 1.57
C CYS A 259 -3.45 4.02 2.96
N LEU A 260 -2.98 4.75 3.96
CA LEU A 260 -3.35 4.53 5.37
C LEU A 260 -4.74 5.08 5.72
N ASP A 261 -5.34 5.93 4.89
CA ASP A 261 -6.76 6.33 5.02
C ASP A 261 -7.69 5.11 4.93
N CYS A 262 -7.38 4.12 4.09
CA CYS A 262 -8.12 2.85 3.99
C CYS A 262 -7.55 1.78 4.93
N HIS A 263 -6.21 1.67 5.07
CA HIS A 263 -5.55 0.57 5.78
C HIS A 263 -5.41 0.75 7.31
N VAL A 264 -5.51 1.98 7.82
CA VAL A 264 -5.63 2.26 9.27
C VAL A 264 -7.03 2.82 9.58
N GLY A 265 -7.51 3.70 8.71
CA GLY A 265 -8.85 4.25 8.76
C GLY A 265 -8.88 5.78 8.93
N ASN A 266 -9.95 6.39 8.41
CA ASN A 266 -10.18 7.82 8.46
C ASN A 266 -11.68 8.14 8.61
N ARG A 267 -12.09 8.55 9.82
CA ARG A 267 -13.50 8.91 10.09
C ARG A 267 -14.00 10.11 9.30
N LYS A 268 -13.16 11.08 9.00
CA LYS A 268 -13.53 12.27 8.22
C LYS A 268 -13.80 11.95 6.74
N ARG A 269 -13.37 10.77 6.27
CA ARG A 269 -13.67 10.21 4.94
C ARG A 269 -14.66 9.04 4.98
N ASN A 270 -15.27 8.76 6.14
CA ASN A 270 -16.13 7.58 6.38
C ASN A 270 -15.44 6.25 6.05
N MET A 271 -14.14 6.16 6.35
CA MET A 271 -13.27 4.99 6.15
C MET A 271 -12.88 4.40 7.51
N PHE A 272 -13.84 4.13 8.40
CA PHE A 272 -13.57 3.45 9.68
C PHE A 272 -14.26 2.09 9.69
N VAL A 273 -13.47 1.03 9.51
CA VAL A 273 -13.95 -0.35 9.57
C VAL A 273 -14.14 -0.73 11.04
N THR A 274 -15.39 -0.78 11.47
CA THR A 274 -15.76 -1.05 12.88
C THR A 274 -15.70 -2.54 13.21
N HIS A 275 -15.65 -2.88 14.51
CA HIS A 275 -15.77 -4.26 14.94
C HIS A 275 -17.10 -4.90 14.53
N GLN A 276 -18.17 -4.10 14.39
CA GLN A 276 -19.44 -4.58 13.83
C GLN A 276 -19.27 -5.06 12.38
N MET A 277 -18.48 -4.38 11.55
CA MET A 277 -18.17 -4.82 10.18
C MET A 277 -17.36 -6.13 10.19
N TYR A 278 -16.35 -6.24 11.06
CA TYR A 278 -15.59 -7.49 11.22
C TYR A 278 -16.48 -8.65 11.67
N ALA A 279 -17.37 -8.44 12.66
CA ALA A 279 -18.33 -9.45 13.12
C ALA A 279 -19.38 -9.82 12.05
N ALA A 280 -19.75 -8.88 11.18
CA ALA A 280 -20.59 -9.14 10.02
C ALA A 280 -19.87 -10.02 8.98
N GLY A 281 -18.55 -9.91 8.86
CA GLY A 281 -17.72 -10.78 8.03
C GLY A 281 -16.65 -10.07 7.20
N HIS A 282 -16.47 -8.75 7.39
CA HIS A 282 -15.36 -8.04 6.77
C HIS A 282 -14.02 -8.65 7.24
N PRO A 283 -13.08 -8.99 6.34
CA PRO A 283 -11.76 -9.47 6.76
C PRO A 283 -11.03 -8.42 7.62
N PRO A 284 -10.23 -8.82 8.63
CA PRO A 284 -9.37 -7.87 9.34
C PRO A 284 -8.48 -7.08 8.37
N LEU A 285 -8.32 -5.78 8.60
CA LEU A 285 -7.37 -4.99 7.81
C LEU A 285 -5.93 -5.46 8.12
N PRO A 286 -5.13 -5.86 7.12
CA PRO A 286 -3.75 -6.28 7.34
C PRO A 286 -2.86 -5.09 7.68
N SER A 287 -1.79 -5.32 8.44
CA SER A 287 -0.72 -4.34 8.65
C SER A 287 -0.03 -3.96 7.33
N VAL A 288 0.43 -2.70 7.21
CA VAL A 288 0.96 -2.14 5.95
C VAL A 288 2.28 -1.43 6.18
N GLU A 289 3.36 -1.97 5.59
CA GLU A 289 4.60 -1.22 5.39
C GLU A 289 4.51 -0.54 4.02
N VAL A 290 4.62 0.79 3.98
CA VAL A 290 4.24 1.62 2.83
C VAL A 290 5.18 1.41 1.63
N GLN A 291 6.48 1.17 1.83
CA GLN A 291 7.39 0.87 0.72
C GLN A 291 7.08 -0.50 0.10
N THR A 292 7.00 -1.53 0.93
CA THR A 292 6.74 -2.92 0.51
C THR A 292 5.41 -3.03 -0.24
N PHE A 293 4.36 -2.34 0.22
CA PHE A 293 3.07 -2.27 -0.49
C PHE A 293 3.14 -1.41 -1.76
N SER A 294 3.94 -0.33 -1.79
CA SER A 294 4.19 0.44 -3.03
C SER A 294 4.81 -0.45 -4.11
N ASP A 295 5.72 -1.35 -3.72
CA ASP A 295 6.43 -2.25 -4.64
C ASP A 295 5.55 -3.42 -5.14
N GLN A 296 4.36 -3.62 -4.55
CA GLN A 296 3.32 -4.50 -5.10
C GLN A 296 2.27 -3.74 -5.94
N MET A 297 2.27 -2.41 -5.96
CA MET A 297 1.50 -1.67 -6.95
C MET A 297 2.22 -1.71 -8.30
N PRO A 298 1.50 -1.67 -9.44
CA PRO A 298 2.13 -1.50 -10.73
C PRO A 298 2.79 -0.12 -10.80
N GLN A 299 4.13 -0.08 -10.69
CA GLN A 299 4.90 1.17 -10.60
C GLN A 299 4.86 1.95 -11.92
N HIS A 300 3.91 2.89 -12.00
CA HIS A 300 3.70 3.77 -13.15
C HIS A 300 4.40 5.14 -13.01
N TRP A 301 5.15 5.36 -11.93
CA TRP A 301 5.98 6.55 -11.71
C TRP A 301 7.48 6.21 -11.68
N GLN A 302 8.35 7.18 -11.97
CA GLN A 302 9.79 7.05 -11.74
C GLN A 302 10.12 7.31 -10.26
N THR A 303 11.07 6.57 -9.67
CA THR A 303 11.60 6.95 -8.35
C THR A 303 12.35 8.29 -8.44
N PRO A 304 12.53 9.04 -7.34
CA PRO A 304 13.23 10.32 -7.40
C PRO A 304 14.67 10.19 -7.92
N SER A 305 15.37 9.08 -7.63
CA SER A 305 16.69 8.80 -8.21
C SER A 305 16.63 8.54 -9.72
N GLN A 306 15.70 7.70 -10.20
CA GLN A 306 15.51 7.46 -11.64
C GLN A 306 15.18 8.76 -12.38
N LEU A 307 14.30 9.58 -11.82
CA LEU A 307 13.92 10.86 -12.41
C LEU A 307 15.10 11.85 -12.45
N TYR A 308 15.95 11.86 -11.43
CA TYR A 308 17.14 12.71 -11.40
C TYR A 308 18.17 12.31 -12.47
N GLU A 309 18.37 11.01 -12.67
CA GLU A 309 19.25 10.45 -13.70
C GLU A 309 18.73 10.76 -15.11
N ASN A 310 17.43 10.50 -15.36
CA ASN A 310 16.77 10.79 -16.63
C ASN A 310 16.80 12.28 -17.00
N LEU A 311 16.69 13.17 -16.00
CA LEU A 311 16.83 14.62 -16.16
C LEU A 311 18.29 15.07 -16.32
N GLY A 312 19.25 14.15 -16.54
CA GLY A 312 20.68 14.40 -16.63
C GLY A 312 21.11 15.59 -17.50
N GLN A 313 20.41 15.78 -18.63
CA GLN A 313 20.67 16.83 -19.62
C GLN A 313 19.62 17.97 -19.62
N ASP A 314 18.59 17.89 -18.76
CA ASP A 314 17.54 18.91 -18.71
C ASP A 314 18.00 20.14 -17.89
N PRO A 315 17.96 21.36 -18.46
CA PRO A 315 18.43 22.57 -17.78
C PRO A 315 17.58 22.95 -16.55
N THR A 316 16.33 22.49 -16.49
CA THR A 316 15.38 22.73 -15.39
C THR A 316 15.49 21.69 -14.26
N ARG A 317 16.34 20.66 -14.39
CA ARG A 317 16.49 19.59 -13.37
C ARG A 317 16.65 20.15 -11.95
N ALA A 318 17.57 21.09 -11.75
CA ALA A 318 17.85 21.66 -10.43
C ALA A 318 16.66 22.45 -9.88
N GLU A 319 15.95 23.19 -10.74
CA GLU A 319 14.73 23.93 -10.39
C GLU A 319 13.60 22.97 -9.99
N TYR A 320 13.33 21.96 -10.81
CA TYR A 320 12.31 20.94 -10.54
C TYR A 320 12.54 20.25 -9.19
N PHE A 321 13.76 19.82 -8.89
CA PHE A 321 14.07 19.18 -7.60
C PHE A 321 14.02 20.15 -6.43
N THR A 322 14.38 21.43 -6.62
CA THR A 322 14.22 22.47 -5.60
C THR A 322 12.74 22.70 -5.25
N ILE A 323 11.86 22.72 -6.26
CA ILE A 323 10.43 22.97 -6.11
C ILE A 323 9.69 21.76 -5.52
N ASN A 324 10.01 20.54 -5.96
CA ASN A 324 9.23 19.33 -5.65
C ASN A 324 9.86 18.48 -4.52
N TYR A 325 11.15 18.62 -4.22
CA TYR A 325 11.85 17.89 -3.15
C TYR A 325 12.64 18.82 -2.20
N PRO A 326 11.96 19.82 -1.59
CA PRO A 326 12.61 20.85 -0.76
C PRO A 326 13.40 20.25 0.41
N GLY A 327 14.56 20.84 0.70
CA GLY A 327 15.46 20.42 1.79
C GLY A 327 16.28 19.15 1.52
N VAL A 328 15.70 18.16 0.83
CA VAL A 328 16.38 16.88 0.54
C VAL A 328 17.47 17.06 -0.50
N VAL A 329 17.13 17.66 -1.66
CA VAL A 329 18.08 17.84 -2.78
C VAL A 329 18.82 19.18 -2.70
N GLY A 330 18.17 20.25 -2.22
CA GLY A 330 18.81 21.57 -2.07
C GLY A 330 19.41 22.11 -3.37
N ALA A 331 20.38 23.04 -3.27
CA ALA A 331 21.05 23.63 -4.42
C ALA A 331 22.21 22.78 -5.00
N ASP A 332 22.46 21.59 -4.42
CA ASP A 332 23.58 20.72 -4.78
C ASP A 332 23.02 19.42 -5.37
N ALA A 333 23.02 19.37 -6.71
CA ALA A 333 22.27 18.38 -7.48
C ALA A 333 22.66 16.92 -7.13
N LEU A 334 23.91 16.69 -6.70
CA LEU A 334 24.47 15.40 -6.26
C LEU A 334 23.78 14.75 -5.04
N ARG A 335 22.75 15.38 -4.47
CA ARG A 335 22.00 14.87 -3.31
C ARG A 335 20.88 13.88 -3.65
N ALA A 336 20.28 13.95 -4.85
CA ALA A 336 19.13 13.09 -5.19
C ALA A 336 19.51 11.62 -5.36
N GLU A 337 20.54 11.32 -6.16
CA GLU A 337 21.09 9.97 -6.36
C GLU A 337 21.59 9.34 -5.06
N LYS A 338 22.18 10.17 -4.18
CA LYS A 338 22.76 9.76 -2.90
C LYS A 338 21.76 9.86 -1.75
N THR A 339 20.46 9.88 -2.04
CA THR A 339 19.38 9.80 -1.06
C THR A 339 18.73 8.42 -1.13
N TYR A 340 18.55 7.82 0.04
CA TYR A 340 17.89 6.54 0.24
C TYR A 340 16.38 6.80 0.41
N TRP A 341 15.67 6.83 -0.71
CA TRP A 341 14.26 7.21 -0.81
C TRP A 341 13.32 6.12 -0.31
N ASP A 342 13.66 4.86 -0.55
CA ASP A 342 12.85 3.71 -0.14
C ASP A 342 12.93 3.56 1.39
N THR A 343 14.15 3.58 1.95
CA THR A 343 14.43 3.69 3.40
C THR A 343 13.70 4.87 4.04
N ARG A 344 13.69 6.04 3.37
CA ARG A 344 12.99 7.24 3.87
C ARG A 344 11.47 7.06 3.82
N LYS A 345 10.93 6.33 2.83
CA LYS A 345 9.49 6.03 2.74
C LYS A 345 9.05 5.09 3.86
N VAL A 346 9.85 4.08 4.23
CA VAL A 346 9.59 3.20 5.40
C VAL A 346 9.31 4.03 6.66
N PHE A 347 10.22 4.95 7.02
CA PHE A 347 10.06 5.74 8.25
C PHE A 347 8.94 6.78 8.18
N ILE A 348 8.73 7.43 7.03
CA ILE A 348 7.58 8.33 6.84
C ILE A 348 6.26 7.56 6.88
N GLY A 349 6.23 6.33 6.34
CA GLY A 349 5.13 5.40 6.42
C GLY A 349 4.78 5.05 7.86
N ALA A 350 5.76 4.62 8.66
CA ALA A 350 5.58 4.31 10.08
C ALA A 350 5.06 5.50 10.91
N ILE A 351 5.64 6.69 10.72
CA ILE A 351 5.18 7.94 11.38
C ILE A 351 3.73 8.24 10.97
N THR A 352 3.41 8.12 9.68
CA THR A 352 2.06 8.40 9.16
C THR A 352 1.05 7.37 9.67
N ALA A 353 1.43 6.09 9.77
CA ALA A 353 0.58 5.03 10.32
C ALA A 353 0.25 5.31 11.80
N ARG A 354 1.25 5.69 12.61
CA ARG A 354 1.01 6.11 14.00
C ARG A 354 0.15 7.35 14.07
N LYS A 355 0.40 8.37 13.24
CA LYS A 355 -0.44 9.57 13.15
C LYS A 355 -1.90 9.22 12.84
N LYS A 356 -2.15 8.34 11.86
CA LYS A 356 -3.51 7.89 11.49
C LYS A 356 -4.19 7.14 12.63
N ALA A 357 -3.48 6.23 13.31
CA ALA A 357 -4.03 5.50 14.45
C ALA A 357 -4.41 6.44 15.60
N VAL A 358 -3.55 7.40 15.95
CA VAL A 358 -3.85 8.40 16.99
C VAL A 358 -4.98 9.34 16.55
N GLN A 359 -5.00 9.78 15.28
CA GLN A 359 -6.09 10.61 14.75
C GLN A 359 -7.42 9.88 14.80
N LEU A 360 -7.45 8.60 14.46
CA LEU A 360 -8.65 7.76 14.52
C LEU A 360 -9.16 7.64 15.96
N MET A 361 -8.28 7.47 16.94
CA MET A 361 -8.64 7.47 18.37
C MET A 361 -9.22 8.83 18.81
N VAL A 362 -8.55 9.94 18.49
CA VAL A 362 -8.99 11.31 18.83
C VAL A 362 -10.34 11.64 18.19
N ASP A 363 -10.52 11.35 16.90
CA ASP A 363 -11.77 11.59 16.16
C ASP A 363 -12.91 10.67 16.64
N THR A 364 -12.60 9.53 17.28
CA THR A 364 -13.59 8.58 17.82
C THR A 364 -13.98 8.88 19.27
N GLY A 365 -13.08 9.49 20.06
CA GLY A 365 -13.29 9.86 21.46
C GLY A 365 -14.63 10.51 21.82
N PRO A 366 -15.11 11.53 21.07
CA PRO A 366 -16.39 12.21 21.36
C PRO A 366 -17.63 11.49 20.79
N THR A 367 -17.49 10.29 20.21
CA THR A 367 -18.56 9.61 19.46
C THR A 367 -19.09 8.38 20.19
N LYS A 368 -20.27 7.90 19.77
CA LYS A 368 -20.85 6.64 20.28
C LYS A 368 -20.00 5.39 20.00
N ASP A 369 -19.06 5.48 19.06
CA ASP A 369 -18.19 4.36 18.66
C ASP A 369 -16.86 4.36 19.45
N TRP A 370 -16.73 5.20 20.48
CA TRP A 370 -15.60 5.10 21.41
C TRP A 370 -15.55 3.74 22.10
N GLY A 371 -14.37 3.14 22.10
CA GLY A 371 -14.17 1.79 22.63
C GLY A 371 -14.58 0.67 21.67
N ASP A 372 -14.95 0.97 20.41
CA ASP A 372 -15.09 -0.07 19.37
C ASP A 372 -13.79 -0.89 19.26
N TYR A 373 -13.94 -2.22 19.24
CA TYR A 373 -12.80 -3.12 19.36
C TYR A 373 -11.85 -3.07 18.16
N ALA A 374 -12.25 -2.53 17.00
CA ALA A 374 -11.38 -2.35 15.84
C ALA A 374 -10.25 -1.33 16.10
N LEU A 375 -10.35 -0.49 17.13
CA LEU A 375 -9.27 0.41 17.57
C LEU A 375 -8.09 -0.32 18.26
N PHE A 376 -8.28 -1.61 18.58
CA PHE A 376 -7.38 -2.41 19.43
C PHE A 376 -6.86 -3.65 18.68
N ASP A 377 -5.71 -4.16 19.12
CA ASP A 377 -5.09 -5.39 18.61
C ASP A 377 -6.07 -6.57 18.79
N CYS A 378 -6.60 -7.10 17.69
CA CYS A 378 -7.56 -8.21 17.72
C CYS A 378 -6.99 -9.46 18.43
N ALA A 379 -5.68 -9.70 18.35
CA ALA A 379 -5.02 -10.82 19.03
C ALA A 379 -4.88 -10.61 20.55
N ALA A 380 -5.18 -9.40 21.07
CA ALA A 380 -5.33 -9.18 22.51
C ALA A 380 -6.55 -9.92 23.09
N CYS A 381 -7.53 -10.30 22.26
CA CYS A 381 -8.73 -11.04 22.65
C CYS A 381 -8.90 -12.38 21.88
N HIS A 382 -8.57 -12.42 20.59
CA HIS A 382 -8.65 -13.60 19.74
C HIS A 382 -7.29 -14.27 19.60
N HIS A 383 -6.97 -15.14 20.57
CA HIS A 383 -5.72 -15.89 20.62
C HIS A 383 -5.96 -17.31 21.13
N GLU A 384 -4.98 -18.20 20.91
CA GLU A 384 -5.02 -19.57 21.44
C GLU A 384 -5.12 -19.60 22.97
N LEU A 385 -5.95 -20.51 23.49
CA LEU A 385 -6.21 -20.67 24.93
C LEU A 385 -5.16 -21.56 25.61
N GLN A 386 -3.88 -21.18 25.46
CA GLN A 386 -2.73 -21.88 26.06
C GLN A 386 -2.15 -21.13 27.26
N THR A 387 -1.56 -21.89 28.20
CA THR A 387 -0.86 -21.35 29.38
C THR A 387 0.63 -21.30 29.08
N GLU A 388 1.25 -20.16 29.36
CA GLU A 388 2.45 -19.67 28.66
C GLU A 388 2.16 -19.44 27.17
N SER A 389 2.12 -18.16 26.79
CA SER A 389 1.75 -17.72 25.44
C SER A 389 2.50 -16.43 25.09
N LEU A 390 2.75 -16.20 23.80
CA LEU A 390 3.37 -14.95 23.31
C LEU A 390 2.59 -13.71 23.79
N ARG A 391 1.27 -13.81 23.92
CA ARG A 391 0.43 -12.76 24.51
C ARG A 391 0.76 -12.51 25.97
N GLN A 392 0.88 -13.54 26.81
CA GLN A 392 1.26 -13.37 28.22
C GLN A 392 2.69 -12.83 28.34
N GLN A 393 3.62 -13.34 27.55
CA GLN A 393 4.99 -12.83 27.46
C GLN A 393 4.99 -11.32 27.11
N ARG A 394 4.22 -10.86 26.10
CA ARG A 394 4.06 -9.43 25.75
C ARG A 394 3.62 -8.52 26.90
N TYR A 395 2.94 -9.04 27.93
CA TYR A 395 2.62 -8.27 29.14
C TYR A 395 3.75 -8.30 30.16
N LEU A 396 4.47 -9.43 30.28
CA LEU A 396 5.56 -9.62 31.24
C LEU A 396 6.86 -8.93 30.80
N THR A 397 7.18 -8.93 29.51
CA THR A 397 8.37 -8.29 28.92
C THR A 397 8.12 -6.84 28.50
N ALA A 398 6.92 -6.30 28.76
CA ALA A 398 6.60 -4.92 28.43
C ALA A 398 7.55 -3.94 29.13
N THR A 399 8.29 -3.15 28.36
CA THR A 399 9.16 -2.07 28.88
C THR A 399 8.42 -0.93 29.57
N ARG A 400 7.09 -0.98 29.58
CA ARG A 400 6.20 -0.12 30.36
C ARG A 400 5.34 -0.97 31.28
N GLU A 401 5.03 -0.45 32.46
CA GLU A 401 3.91 -0.95 33.25
C GLU A 401 2.65 -0.96 32.35
N SER A 402 1.94 -2.09 32.34
CA SER A 402 0.66 -2.25 31.65
C SER A 402 -0.28 -3.01 32.55
N VAL A 403 -1.52 -2.53 32.68
CA VAL A 403 -2.49 -3.09 33.60
C VAL A 403 -3.10 -4.34 32.98
N PRO A 404 -3.02 -5.53 33.61
CA PRO A 404 -3.59 -6.75 33.07
C PRO A 404 -5.09 -6.59 32.75
N GLY A 405 -5.51 -7.08 31.59
CA GLY A 405 -6.89 -6.95 31.12
C GLY A 405 -7.24 -5.59 30.49
N ARG A 406 -6.27 -4.75 30.14
CA ARG A 406 -6.47 -3.60 29.24
C ARG A 406 -6.20 -4.00 27.79
N PRO A 407 -7.16 -3.87 26.86
CA PRO A 407 -6.91 -4.06 25.44
C PRO A 407 -5.82 -3.09 24.95
N ARG A 408 -4.84 -3.61 24.20
CA ARG A 408 -3.78 -2.78 23.63
C ARG A 408 -4.24 -2.17 22.29
N PRO A 409 -3.88 -0.92 21.98
CA PRO A 409 -4.06 -0.37 20.64
C PRO A 409 -3.24 -1.17 19.61
N HIS A 410 -3.49 -0.94 18.31
CA HIS A 410 -2.66 -1.52 17.25
C HIS A 410 -1.18 -1.09 17.37
N GLU A 411 -0.32 -2.05 17.66
CA GLU A 411 1.11 -1.88 17.93
C GLU A 411 2.01 -2.21 16.71
N TRP A 412 1.47 -2.60 15.55
CA TRP A 412 2.27 -3.15 14.44
C TRP A 412 3.39 -2.23 13.95
N GLN A 413 3.15 -0.93 13.79
CA GLN A 413 4.18 0.04 13.39
C GLN A 413 5.25 0.30 14.47
N SER A 414 5.04 -0.15 15.73
CA SER A 414 5.80 0.33 16.91
C SER A 414 7.30 0.01 16.89
N VAL A 415 7.70 -1.10 16.26
CA VAL A 415 9.11 -1.49 16.13
C VAL A 415 9.91 -0.44 15.33
N LEU A 416 9.28 0.18 14.32
CA LEU A 416 9.91 1.18 13.45
C LEU A 416 9.92 2.60 14.05
N LEU A 417 9.03 2.89 15.01
CA LEU A 417 8.82 4.25 15.52
C LEU A 417 10.03 4.82 16.25
N ASP A 418 10.78 4.02 17.01
CA ASP A 418 11.96 4.52 17.75
C ASP A 418 13.02 5.09 16.78
N VAL A 419 13.33 4.34 15.71
CA VAL A 419 14.24 4.77 14.65
C VAL A 419 13.66 5.96 13.89
N ALA A 420 12.38 5.92 13.53
CA ALA A 420 11.72 7.00 12.81
C ALA A 420 11.72 8.34 13.59
N TYR A 421 11.47 8.29 14.90
CA TYR A 421 11.45 9.47 15.78
C TYR A 421 12.83 10.08 15.96
N ARG A 422 13.90 9.26 16.00
CA ARG A 422 15.30 9.74 16.05
C ARG A 422 15.70 10.55 14.81
N LEU A 423 15.05 10.34 13.65
CA LEU A 423 15.26 11.18 12.46
C LEU A 423 14.82 12.65 12.69
N GLY A 424 13.96 12.92 13.67
CA GLY A 424 13.63 14.28 14.12
C GLY A 424 14.70 14.95 14.99
N GLY A 425 15.72 14.20 15.44
CA GLY A 425 16.73 14.68 16.38
C GLY A 425 16.33 14.52 17.86
N ARG A 426 17.33 14.60 18.75
CA ARG A 426 17.24 14.20 20.16
C ARG A 426 16.11 14.86 20.95
N ASN A 427 15.88 16.16 20.77
CA ASN A 427 14.86 16.90 21.53
C ASN A 427 13.44 16.49 21.10
N ARG A 428 13.19 16.44 19.79
CA ARG A 428 11.90 15.97 19.22
C ARG A 428 11.60 14.54 19.64
N TYR A 429 12.60 13.65 19.59
CA TYR A 429 12.48 12.28 20.07
C TYR A 429 12.04 12.23 21.54
N ALA A 430 12.65 13.02 22.43
CA ALA A 430 12.31 13.03 23.85
C ALA A 430 10.88 13.57 24.12
N GLU A 431 10.47 14.63 23.42
CA GLU A 431 9.09 15.17 23.48
C GLU A 431 8.06 14.12 23.04
N ILE A 432 8.29 13.46 21.90
CA ILE A 432 7.38 12.46 21.34
C ILE A 432 7.34 11.20 22.23
N ALA A 433 8.48 10.72 22.71
CA ALA A 433 8.54 9.58 23.63
C ALA A 433 7.82 9.85 24.96
N SER A 434 7.87 11.08 25.48
CA SER A 434 7.06 11.48 26.64
C SER A 434 5.56 11.41 26.33
N LEU A 435 5.13 11.97 25.20
CA LEU A 435 3.73 11.97 24.79
C LEU A 435 3.19 10.57 24.48
N GLU A 436 4.01 9.68 23.92
CA GLU A 436 3.68 8.27 23.73
C GLU A 436 3.52 7.54 25.08
N SER A 437 4.38 7.84 26.06
CA SER A 437 4.25 7.31 27.44
C SER A 437 3.02 7.86 28.17
N GLU A 438 2.72 9.15 28.01
CA GLU A 438 1.49 9.77 28.52
C GLU A 438 0.25 9.12 27.88
N LEU A 439 0.23 8.94 26.56
CA LEU A 439 -0.89 8.34 25.83
C LEU A 439 -1.10 6.88 26.23
N ALA A 440 -0.02 6.11 26.42
CA ALA A 440 -0.09 4.74 26.91
C ALA A 440 -0.76 4.66 28.28
N LYS A 441 -0.41 5.55 29.23
CA LYS A 441 -1.04 5.61 30.56
C LYS A 441 -2.55 5.90 30.48
N CYS A 442 -2.99 6.71 29.51
CA CYS A 442 -4.41 6.98 29.30
C CYS A 442 -5.23 5.75 28.86
N PHE A 443 -4.59 4.72 28.28
CA PHE A 443 -5.22 3.42 28.03
C PHE A 443 -5.29 2.53 29.28
N ASP A 444 -4.43 2.75 30.27
CA ASP A 444 -4.40 1.99 31.52
C ASP A 444 -5.40 2.52 32.57
N GLU A 445 -5.74 3.83 32.53
CA GLU A 445 -6.70 4.53 33.41
C GLU A 445 -8.00 3.74 33.67
N LYS A 446 -8.60 3.17 32.62
CA LYS A 446 -9.83 2.33 32.68
C LYS A 446 -9.89 1.40 31.46
N PRO A 447 -10.74 0.36 31.43
CA PRO A 447 -10.93 -0.47 30.24
C PRO A 447 -11.20 0.39 29.00
N PHE A 448 -10.54 0.05 27.88
CA PHE A 448 -10.56 0.80 26.61
C PHE A 448 -9.99 2.23 26.67
N GLY A 449 -9.44 2.65 27.81
CA GLY A 449 -8.86 3.97 28.01
C GLY A 449 -9.88 5.09 28.24
N ASN A 450 -9.37 6.27 28.61
CA ASN A 450 -10.17 7.45 28.83
C ASN A 450 -10.24 8.33 27.57
N PRO A 451 -11.42 8.51 26.93
CA PRO A 451 -11.54 9.26 25.68
C PRO A 451 -11.10 10.72 25.83
N GLU A 452 -11.34 11.35 26.98
CA GLU A 452 -10.96 12.75 27.21
C GLU A 452 -9.43 12.90 27.38
N SER A 453 -8.81 12.05 28.21
CA SER A 453 -7.36 12.00 28.38
C SER A 453 -6.65 11.67 27.05
N ILE A 454 -7.18 10.69 26.31
CA ILE A 454 -6.66 10.27 25.00
C ILE A 454 -6.85 11.37 23.95
N ALA A 455 -7.98 12.09 23.92
CA ALA A 455 -8.17 13.23 23.03
C ALA A 455 -7.17 14.35 23.32
N ASN A 456 -6.94 14.68 24.59
CA ASN A 456 -6.00 15.72 25.02
C ASN A 456 -4.54 15.37 24.68
N VAL A 457 -4.04 14.22 25.16
CA VAL A 457 -2.66 13.78 24.89
C VAL A 457 -2.47 13.46 23.41
N GLY A 458 -3.45 12.80 22.77
CA GLY A 458 -3.42 12.49 21.34
C GLY A 458 -3.35 13.73 20.47
N THR A 459 -4.08 14.81 20.78
CA THR A 459 -3.98 16.08 20.04
C THR A 459 -2.58 16.71 20.17
N ARG A 460 -1.98 16.67 21.37
CA ARG A 460 -0.59 17.13 21.59
C ARG A 460 0.42 16.27 20.81
N LEU A 461 0.23 14.95 20.79
CA LEU A 461 1.07 14.01 20.04
C LEU A 461 0.94 14.21 18.53
N LEU A 462 -0.27 14.39 18.01
CA LEU A 462 -0.52 14.64 16.58
C LEU A 462 0.23 15.89 16.08
N ALA A 463 0.20 16.99 16.83
CA ALA A 463 0.97 18.19 16.50
C ALA A 463 2.49 17.91 16.42
N LYS A 464 3.02 17.09 17.35
CA LYS A 464 4.44 16.71 17.34
C LYS A 464 4.80 15.71 16.24
N LEU A 465 3.89 14.81 15.87
CA LEU A 465 4.03 13.94 14.72
C LEU A 465 3.98 14.74 13.40
N ASP A 466 3.23 15.84 13.33
CA ASP A 466 3.25 16.76 12.18
C ASP A 466 4.57 17.53 12.07
N GLU A 467 5.06 18.10 13.17
CA GLU A 467 6.39 18.73 13.21
C GLU A 467 7.51 17.74 12.84
N LEU A 468 7.42 16.49 13.30
CA LEU A 468 8.34 15.42 12.94
C LEU A 468 8.23 15.07 11.45
N THR A 469 7.01 14.87 10.93
CA THR A 469 6.77 14.52 9.53
C THR A 469 7.36 15.57 8.59
N ALA A 470 7.15 16.86 8.86
CA ALA A 470 7.76 17.94 8.09
C ALA A 470 9.31 17.94 8.17
N THR A 471 9.86 17.61 9.34
CA THR A 471 11.31 17.47 9.54
C THR A 471 11.88 16.30 8.74
N VAL A 472 11.26 15.10 8.79
CA VAL A 472 11.72 13.91 8.06
C VAL A 472 11.47 14.03 6.55
N GLN A 473 10.38 14.70 6.15
CA GLN A 473 10.08 14.98 4.74
C GLN A 473 11.15 15.86 4.07
N THR A 474 11.86 16.70 4.82
CA THR A 474 12.96 17.54 4.31
C THR A 474 14.36 17.01 4.63
N ARG A 475 14.45 15.93 5.43
CA ARG A 475 15.72 15.30 5.82
C ARG A 475 16.19 14.33 4.74
N ARG A 476 17.43 14.51 4.28
CA ARG A 476 18.15 13.50 3.49
C ARG A 476 18.49 12.28 4.37
N VAL A 477 18.15 11.09 3.87
CA VAL A 477 18.68 9.81 4.36
C VAL A 477 19.86 9.44 3.46
N ASP A 478 21.04 9.29 4.04
CA ASP A 478 22.26 8.83 3.37
C ASP A 478 22.54 7.36 3.70
N GLU A 479 23.54 6.76 3.04
CA GLU A 479 23.93 5.36 3.26
C GLU A 479 24.21 5.06 4.73
N ARG A 480 24.90 5.97 5.43
CA ARG A 480 25.23 5.82 6.85
C ARG A 480 23.96 5.79 7.70
N LEU A 481 22.96 6.63 7.40
CA LEU A 481 21.66 6.57 8.07
C LEU A 481 20.89 5.29 7.71
N ALA A 482 20.95 4.80 6.47
CA ALA A 482 20.32 3.54 6.08
C ALA A 482 20.95 2.33 6.80
N ARG A 483 22.28 2.22 6.84
CA ARG A 483 23.01 1.18 7.58
C ARG A 483 22.76 1.24 9.10
N VAL A 484 22.77 2.45 9.70
CA VAL A 484 22.42 2.64 11.13
C VAL A 484 20.96 2.25 11.39
N ALA A 485 20.05 2.56 10.47
CA ALA A 485 18.64 2.21 10.60
C ALA A 485 18.40 0.70 10.48
N LEU A 486 19.09 0.02 9.56
CA LEU A 486 19.12 -1.44 9.44
C LEU A 486 19.55 -2.09 10.76
N LYS A 487 20.73 -1.73 11.28
CA LYS A 487 21.29 -2.25 12.54
C LYS A 487 20.38 -1.92 13.75
N ALA A 488 19.70 -0.77 13.75
CA ALA A 488 18.79 -0.38 14.82
C ALA A 488 17.42 -1.07 14.78
N ILE A 489 16.93 -1.48 13.60
CA ILE A 489 15.73 -2.33 13.49
C ILE A 489 16.09 -3.77 13.86
N ALA A 490 17.24 -4.27 13.41
CA ALA A 490 17.76 -5.58 13.75
C ALA A 490 17.98 -5.74 15.27
N GLY A 491 18.67 -4.79 15.90
CA GLY A 491 18.82 -4.71 17.36
C GLY A 491 17.58 -4.20 18.12
N SER A 492 16.38 -4.53 17.65
CA SER A 492 15.14 -4.21 18.35
C SER A 492 14.95 -5.13 19.56
N ASP A 493 14.49 -4.54 20.66
CA ASP A 493 14.01 -5.26 21.85
C ASP A 493 13.00 -6.37 21.48
N GLU A 494 13.33 -7.61 21.83
CA GLU A 494 12.53 -8.83 21.61
C GLU A 494 11.07 -8.65 22.03
N ALA A 495 10.80 -7.89 23.09
CA ALA A 495 9.44 -7.62 23.57
C ALA A 495 8.55 -6.94 22.51
N LYS A 496 9.15 -6.20 21.56
CA LYS A 496 8.45 -5.58 20.42
C LYS A 496 8.20 -6.55 19.27
N LEU A 497 8.99 -7.63 19.19
CA LEU A 497 8.95 -8.64 18.13
C LEU A 497 7.99 -9.81 18.44
N LEU A 498 7.56 -9.98 19.69
CA LEU A 498 6.56 -10.98 20.10
C LEU A 498 5.18 -10.83 19.41
N ALA A 499 4.91 -9.71 18.72
CA ALA A 499 3.69 -9.50 17.96
C ALA A 499 3.92 -9.77 16.47
N TYR A 500 3.19 -10.73 15.88
CA TYR A 500 3.35 -11.15 14.48
C TYR A 500 3.41 -9.98 13.49
N ASP A 501 2.44 -9.06 13.53
CA ASP A 501 2.42 -7.90 12.62
C ASP A 501 3.59 -6.93 12.87
N SER A 502 4.07 -6.78 14.11
CA SER A 502 5.25 -5.96 14.41
C SER A 502 6.54 -6.60 13.90
N ALA A 503 6.70 -7.91 14.09
CA ALA A 503 7.79 -8.69 13.53
C ALA A 503 7.81 -8.63 11.99
N ARG A 504 6.64 -8.78 11.35
CA ARG A 504 6.46 -8.64 9.90
C ARG A 504 6.88 -7.24 9.41
N GLN A 505 6.53 -6.18 10.15
CA GLN A 505 6.97 -4.80 9.85
C GLN A 505 8.48 -4.62 9.96
N ALA A 506 9.15 -5.27 10.93
CA ALA A 506 10.61 -5.24 11.04
C ALA A 506 11.27 -5.90 9.81
N VAL A 507 10.82 -7.10 9.42
CA VAL A 507 11.39 -7.81 8.25
C VAL A 507 11.11 -7.07 6.94
N TRP A 508 9.91 -6.51 6.75
CA TRP A 508 9.60 -5.67 5.58
C TRP A 508 10.50 -4.43 5.50
N ALA A 509 10.72 -3.72 6.61
CA ALA A 509 11.65 -2.60 6.65
C ALA A 509 13.10 -3.03 6.35
N ILE A 510 13.55 -4.17 6.88
CA ILE A 510 14.87 -4.75 6.60
C ILE A 510 15.01 -5.08 5.12
N ASN A 511 14.00 -5.71 4.50
CA ASN A 511 13.98 -6.03 3.07
C ASN A 511 14.07 -4.77 2.20
N ALA A 512 13.27 -3.74 2.51
CA ALA A 512 13.29 -2.47 1.78
C ALA A 512 14.66 -1.76 1.87
N ILE A 513 15.23 -1.66 3.07
CA ILE A 513 16.52 -0.99 3.32
C ILE A 513 17.68 -1.78 2.69
N SER A 514 17.69 -3.10 2.82
CA SER A 514 18.73 -3.97 2.24
C SER A 514 18.67 -4.01 0.71
N SER A 515 17.47 -4.06 0.12
CA SER A 515 17.28 -3.92 -1.33
C SER A 515 17.84 -2.60 -1.85
N GLU A 516 17.62 -1.49 -1.15
CA GLU A 516 18.13 -0.18 -1.55
C GLU A 516 19.67 -0.09 -1.40
N LEU A 517 20.23 -0.61 -0.30
CA LEU A 517 21.70 -0.71 -0.12
C LEU A 517 22.35 -1.58 -1.21
N ASN A 518 21.76 -2.73 -1.54
CA ASN A 518 22.29 -3.65 -2.55
C ASN A 518 22.20 -3.14 -3.99
N ARG A 519 21.26 -2.22 -4.27
CA ARG A 519 21.18 -1.49 -5.56
C ARG A 519 22.12 -0.28 -5.61
N SER A 520 22.75 0.09 -4.50
CA SER A 520 23.71 1.20 -4.42
C SER A 520 25.15 0.76 -4.69
N ASN A 521 26.08 1.72 -4.75
CA ASN A 521 27.53 1.45 -4.81
C ASN A 521 28.13 0.88 -3.51
N SER A 522 27.31 0.55 -2.51
CA SER A 522 27.72 0.03 -1.20
C SER A 522 26.77 -1.10 -0.74
N PRO A 523 26.87 -2.29 -1.36
CA PRO A 523 26.03 -3.43 -0.99
C PRO A 523 26.30 -3.92 0.43
N LEU A 524 25.41 -4.77 0.92
CA LEU A 524 25.61 -5.54 2.15
C LEU A 524 26.52 -6.75 1.90
N ASP A 525 27.25 -7.13 2.95
CA ASP A 525 28.08 -8.33 2.96
C ASP A 525 27.25 -9.59 2.67
N ALA A 526 27.91 -10.62 2.12
CA ALA A 526 27.22 -11.82 1.65
C ALA A 526 26.54 -12.60 2.79
N GLU A 527 27.09 -12.52 4.00
CA GLU A 527 26.57 -13.17 5.21
C GLU A 527 25.30 -12.46 5.70
N VAL A 528 25.33 -11.14 5.97
CA VAL A 528 24.12 -10.32 6.18
C VAL A 528 23.01 -10.61 5.15
N ARG A 529 23.34 -10.69 3.85
CA ARG A 529 22.33 -10.95 2.81
C ARG A 529 21.71 -12.34 2.93
N ALA A 530 22.52 -13.39 3.18
CA ALA A 530 22.00 -14.74 3.41
C ALA A 530 21.16 -14.85 4.69
N THR A 531 21.47 -14.06 5.72
CA THR A 531 20.67 -13.97 6.95
C THR A 531 19.34 -13.24 6.70
N ILE A 532 19.34 -12.18 5.89
CA ILE A 532 18.09 -11.48 5.47
C ILE A 532 17.22 -12.39 4.58
N GLU A 533 17.81 -13.21 3.72
CA GLU A 533 17.07 -14.22 2.95
C GLU A 533 16.35 -15.21 3.88
N GLN A 534 16.99 -15.66 4.97
CA GLN A 534 16.37 -16.53 5.99
C GLN A 534 15.22 -15.86 6.77
N LEU A 535 15.22 -14.54 6.96
CA LEU A 535 14.09 -13.84 7.59
C LEU A 535 12.77 -14.01 6.81
N ASN A 536 12.87 -14.22 5.50
CA ASN A 536 11.75 -14.41 4.58
C ASN A 536 11.32 -15.89 4.47
N ASP A 537 12.07 -16.82 5.06
CA ASP A 537 11.66 -18.22 5.11
C ASP A 537 10.64 -18.43 6.25
N SER A 538 9.38 -18.52 5.86
CA SER A 538 8.26 -18.81 6.76
C SER A 538 8.38 -20.17 7.48
N ASP A 539 9.21 -21.09 6.99
CA ASP A 539 9.51 -22.36 7.66
C ASP A 539 10.70 -22.26 8.64
N ILE A 540 11.33 -21.07 8.77
CA ILE A 540 12.28 -20.70 9.83
C ILE A 540 11.62 -19.81 10.89
N THR A 541 11.03 -18.68 10.50
CA THR A 541 10.48 -17.70 11.46
C THR A 541 8.98 -17.89 11.76
N GLY A 542 8.25 -18.58 10.89
CA GLY A 542 6.78 -18.60 10.90
C GLY A 542 6.14 -17.32 10.35
N LEU A 543 6.92 -16.30 9.98
CA LEU A 543 6.42 -15.09 9.32
C LEU A 543 6.19 -15.36 7.84
N ASP A 544 5.00 -15.04 7.36
CA ASP A 544 4.73 -14.89 5.94
C ASP A 544 5.05 -13.44 5.52
N THR A 545 6.19 -13.19 4.89
CA THR A 545 6.57 -11.85 4.39
C THR A 545 6.01 -11.56 3.00
N ASP A 546 5.50 -12.57 2.29
CA ASP A 546 4.94 -12.39 0.96
C ASP A 546 3.60 -11.65 1.05
N LEU A 547 3.36 -10.80 0.05
CA LEU A 547 2.09 -10.10 -0.09
C LEU A 547 1.22 -10.82 -1.13
N PRO A 548 -0.08 -11.06 -0.82
CA PRO A 548 -0.99 -11.69 -1.76
C PRO A 548 -1.04 -10.89 -3.06
N SER A 549 -0.63 -11.55 -4.14
CA SER A 549 -0.37 -10.92 -5.42
C SER A 549 -1.01 -11.67 -6.58
N GLY A 550 -1.24 -10.95 -7.68
CA GLY A 550 -1.83 -11.47 -8.91
C GLY A 550 -3.37 -11.40 -8.98
N ARG A 551 -3.89 -11.53 -10.20
CA ARG A 551 -5.30 -11.20 -10.53
C ARG A 551 -6.36 -12.12 -9.91
N LYS A 552 -6.00 -13.34 -9.47
CA LYS A 552 -6.96 -14.39 -9.03
C LYS A 552 -7.12 -14.59 -7.51
N GLN A 553 -6.47 -13.77 -6.68
CA GLN A 553 -6.72 -13.65 -5.23
C GLN A 553 -6.68 -14.97 -4.40
N TYR A 554 -7.42 -15.13 -3.29
CA TYR A 554 -8.45 -14.28 -2.63
C TYR A 554 -8.17 -14.18 -1.11
N ILE A 555 -8.49 -13.04 -0.46
CA ILE A 555 -8.25 -12.85 0.99
C ILE A 555 -9.06 -13.86 1.83
N PHE A 556 -10.32 -14.13 1.46
CA PHE A 556 -11.19 -15.09 2.15
C PHE A 556 -11.68 -16.17 1.18
N PRO A 557 -11.79 -17.45 1.61
CA PRO A 557 -11.36 -18.01 2.90
C PRO A 557 -9.91 -18.51 2.90
N GLY A 558 -9.30 -18.75 1.73
CA GLY A 558 -8.04 -19.47 1.57
C GLY A 558 -6.85 -18.76 2.22
N HIS A 559 -6.57 -17.52 1.79
CA HIS A 559 -5.45 -16.74 2.32
C HIS A 559 -5.59 -16.50 3.83
N LEU A 560 -6.76 -16.05 4.31
CA LEU A 560 -6.98 -15.82 5.75
C LEU A 560 -6.74 -17.10 6.59
N ARG A 561 -7.14 -18.29 6.11
CA ARG A 561 -6.84 -19.54 6.82
C ARG A 561 -5.33 -19.83 6.87
N ALA A 562 -4.61 -19.62 5.77
CA ALA A 562 -3.17 -19.81 5.73
C ALA A 562 -2.44 -18.80 6.65
N GLU A 563 -2.85 -17.54 6.61
CA GLU A 563 -2.29 -16.44 7.38
C GLU A 563 -2.50 -16.64 8.90
N LEU A 564 -3.71 -17.04 9.32
CA LEU A 564 -3.99 -17.41 10.71
C LEU A 564 -3.18 -18.63 11.17
N ALA A 565 -2.96 -19.62 10.29
CA ALA A 565 -2.10 -20.75 10.61
C ALA A 565 -0.63 -20.34 10.79
N ARG A 566 -0.10 -19.46 9.92
CA ARG A 566 1.26 -18.89 10.04
C ARG A 566 1.42 -18.10 11.34
N ARG A 567 0.44 -17.25 11.70
CA ARG A 567 0.37 -16.56 13.00
C ARG A 567 0.45 -17.51 14.19
N ALA A 568 -0.23 -18.67 14.12
CA ALA A 568 -0.20 -19.67 15.18
C ALA A 568 1.14 -20.43 15.29
N THR A 569 1.91 -20.50 14.20
CA THR A 569 3.25 -21.13 14.14
C THR A 569 4.41 -20.14 14.25
N PHE A 570 4.15 -18.89 14.61
CA PHE A 570 5.17 -17.85 14.70
C PHE A 570 6.22 -18.15 15.79
N ARG A 571 7.51 -18.04 15.43
CA ARG A 571 8.67 -18.26 16.32
C ARG A 571 9.46 -16.96 16.48
N PRO A 572 9.11 -16.11 17.47
CA PRO A 572 9.82 -14.85 17.70
C PRO A 572 11.28 -15.06 18.11
N ASP A 573 11.61 -16.14 18.83
CA ASP A 573 12.99 -16.42 19.27
C ASP A 573 13.91 -16.67 18.07
N ALA A 574 13.48 -17.51 17.12
CA ALA A 574 14.23 -17.77 15.88
C ALA A 574 14.36 -16.53 14.98
N LEU A 575 13.39 -15.61 15.05
CA LEU A 575 13.51 -14.29 14.42
C LEU A 575 14.55 -13.43 15.15
N ALA A 576 14.52 -13.39 16.48
CA ALA A 576 15.45 -12.61 17.29
C ALA A 576 16.91 -13.05 17.06
N ASP A 577 17.18 -14.36 16.99
CA ASP A 577 18.51 -14.90 16.68
C ASP A 577 19.05 -14.38 15.33
N LEU A 578 18.23 -14.46 14.26
CA LEU A 578 18.61 -13.97 12.92
C LEU A 578 18.80 -12.45 12.90
N LEU A 579 17.95 -11.70 13.60
CA LEU A 579 18.07 -10.26 13.71
C LEU A 579 19.30 -9.84 14.51
N GLN A 580 19.65 -10.58 15.57
CA GLN A 580 20.85 -10.33 16.36
C GLN A 580 22.13 -10.55 15.52
N THR A 581 22.19 -11.58 14.67
CA THR A 581 23.28 -11.76 13.69
C THR A 581 23.44 -10.52 12.79
N ILE A 582 22.34 -10.01 12.21
CA ILE A 582 22.35 -8.78 11.39
C ILE A 582 22.71 -7.54 12.23
N ALA A 583 22.41 -7.54 13.53
CA ALA A 583 22.71 -6.43 14.43
C ALA A 583 24.16 -6.42 14.93
N ASP A 584 24.89 -7.53 14.90
CA ASP A 584 26.28 -7.62 15.31
C ASP A 584 27.26 -7.24 14.19
N GLU A 585 26.96 -7.61 12.93
CA GLU A 585 27.67 -7.17 11.71
C GLU A 585 27.58 -5.64 11.44
#